data_AF-A0AAN4ETV1-F1
#
_entry.id   AF-A0AAN4ETV1-F1
#
_cell.length_a   1.000
_cell.length_b   1.000
_cell.length_c   1.000
_cell.angle_alpha   90.00
_cell.angle_beta   90.00
_cell.angle_gamma   90.00
#
_symmetry.space_group_name_H-M   'P 1'
#
loop_
_entity.id
_entity.type
_entity.pdbx_description
1 polymer ?
#
loop_
_entity_poly.entity_id
_entity_poly.type
_entity_poly.pdbx_seq_one_letter_code
_entity_poly.pdbx_strand_id
1 'polypeptide(L)'
;MKYQNANNFFFPGLSVITLFFTFIAHAHIENTVIANYDLNTGKNVHYELITSPLNKNMTVTLIPLGQNNKMSSTFKIASCINHSAGLSKQGEFHFSTTKTDQNDSRLANFGVFVSEHNLHTWWIHLNPQQNLLFTQDVGGLLVTDPATFTFSTKACHIN
;
A
#
# COMPACT_ATOMS: atom_id res chain seq x y z
N MET A 1 -33.80 -4.37 -1.78
CA MET A 1 -32.59 -3.57 -2.02
C MET A 1 -31.48 -4.52 -2.45
N LYS A 2 -30.90 -4.31 -3.63
CA LYS A 2 -29.86 -5.18 -4.20
C LYS A 2 -28.52 -4.90 -3.50
N TYR A 3 -28.03 -5.86 -2.74
CA TYR A 3 -26.63 -5.88 -2.30
C TYR A 3 -25.77 -6.23 -3.52
N GLN A 4 -25.17 -5.21 -4.14
CA GLN A 4 -24.08 -5.44 -5.07
C GLN A 4 -22.83 -5.75 -4.24
N ASN A 5 -22.38 -7.00 -4.37
CA ASN A 5 -21.13 -7.52 -3.83
C ASN A 5 -19.96 -6.65 -4.33
N ALA A 6 -19.48 -5.72 -3.51
CA ALA A 6 -18.20 -5.04 -3.69
C ALA A 6 -17.02 -5.95 -3.28
N ASN A 7 -17.14 -7.26 -3.51
CA ASN A 7 -16.22 -8.28 -3.03
C ASN A 7 -15.22 -8.69 -4.12
N ASN A 8 -14.46 -7.71 -4.62
CA ASN A 8 -13.35 -7.97 -5.55
C ASN A 8 -12.10 -7.10 -5.29
N PHE A 9 -12.09 -6.30 -4.22
CA PHE A 9 -10.93 -5.48 -3.85
C PHE A 9 -10.02 -6.23 -2.87
N PHE A 10 -9.42 -7.33 -3.33
CA PHE A 10 -8.34 -7.98 -2.58
C PHE A 10 -6.99 -7.55 -3.15
N PHE A 11 -6.53 -6.36 -2.75
CA PHE A 11 -5.17 -5.88 -3.04
C PHE A 11 -4.45 -5.37 -1.78
N PRO A 12 -4.12 -6.24 -0.81
CA PRO A 12 -3.24 -5.87 0.30
C PRO A 12 -1.74 -5.77 -0.10
N GLY A 13 -1.39 -6.00 -1.37
CA GLY A 13 0.00 -6.19 -1.79
C GLY A 13 0.87 -4.94 -1.99
N LEU A 14 0.29 -3.76 -2.27
CA LEU A 14 1.08 -2.56 -2.58
C LEU A 14 1.45 -1.71 -1.36
N SER A 15 0.75 -1.88 -0.23
CA SER A 15 1.05 -1.15 1.01
C SER A 15 2.37 -1.58 1.68
N VAL A 16 2.95 -2.71 1.26
CA VAL A 16 4.21 -3.24 1.81
C VAL A 16 5.44 -2.53 1.23
N ILE A 17 5.29 -1.77 0.14
CA ILE A 17 6.43 -1.14 -0.57
C ILE A 17 7.11 -0.09 0.30
N THR A 18 6.44 0.49 1.29
CA THR A 18 7.05 1.46 2.21
C THR A 18 7.97 0.81 3.27
N LEU A 19 7.79 -0.47 3.60
CA LEU A 19 8.46 -1.09 4.75
C LEU A 19 9.96 -1.38 4.58
N PHE A 20 10.52 -1.31 3.36
CA PHE A 20 11.88 -1.80 3.09
C PHE A 20 12.98 -0.72 3.04
N PHE A 21 12.69 0.57 3.22
CA PHE A 21 13.63 1.62 2.80
C PHE A 21 14.54 2.22 3.87
N THR A 22 14.60 1.73 5.11
CA THR A 22 15.44 2.38 6.15
C THR A 22 16.74 1.68 6.52
N PHE A 23 16.98 0.40 6.23
CA PHE A 23 18.20 -0.28 6.71
C PHE A 23 18.79 -1.38 5.80
N ILE A 24 18.72 -1.25 4.48
CA ILE A 24 19.54 -2.10 3.62
C ILE A 24 20.86 -1.37 3.38
N ALA A 25 21.90 -1.78 4.11
CA ALA A 25 23.30 -1.48 3.78
C ALA A 25 23.50 -1.67 2.27
N HIS A 26 23.87 -0.60 1.54
CA HIS A 26 24.26 -0.47 0.12
C HIS A 26 24.30 -1.73 -0.77
N ALA A 27 23.30 -2.60 -0.69
CA ALA A 27 23.01 -3.64 -1.64
C ALA A 27 22.19 -2.93 -2.69
N HIS A 28 22.84 -2.59 -3.79
CA HIS A 28 22.20 -2.00 -4.94
C HIS A 28 21.12 -2.99 -5.42
N ILE A 29 19.86 -2.76 -5.05
CA ILE A 29 18.73 -3.56 -5.52
C ILE A 29 18.58 -3.22 -7.01
N GLU A 30 19.12 -4.08 -7.86
CA GLU A 30 19.10 -3.88 -9.31
C GLU A 30 17.69 -4.05 -9.87
N ASN A 31 16.97 -5.10 -9.43
CA ASN A 31 15.63 -5.43 -9.91
C ASN A 31 14.72 -5.84 -8.75
N THR A 32 13.48 -5.35 -8.74
CA THR A 32 12.42 -5.79 -7.83
C THR A 32 11.31 -6.45 -8.62
N VAL A 33 10.85 -7.63 -8.20
CA VAL A 33 9.72 -8.33 -8.82
C VAL A 33 8.58 -8.45 -7.82
N ILE A 34 7.40 -7.99 -8.22
CA ILE A 34 6.16 -8.20 -7.47
C ILE A 34 5.48 -9.44 -8.00
N ALA A 35 5.23 -10.41 -7.13
CA ALA A 35 4.46 -11.60 -7.44
C ALA A 35 3.05 -11.49 -6.87
N ASN A 36 2.04 -11.63 -7.72
CA ASN A 36 0.65 -11.76 -7.29
C ASN A 36 0.20 -13.21 -7.51
N TYR A 37 -0.30 -13.83 -6.44
CA TYR A 37 -0.82 -15.19 -6.44
C TYR A 37 -2.28 -15.16 -6.01
N ASP A 38 -3.16 -15.62 -6.91
CA ASP A 38 -4.56 -15.87 -6.59
C ASP A 38 -4.68 -17.30 -6.05
N LEU A 39 -4.90 -17.40 -4.74
CA LEU A 39 -5.03 -18.69 -4.06
C LEU A 39 -6.29 -19.47 -4.45
N ASN A 40 -7.32 -18.79 -4.94
CA ASN A 40 -8.58 -19.43 -5.33
C ASN A 40 -8.47 -20.07 -6.71
N THR A 41 -7.84 -19.37 -7.67
CA THR A 41 -7.73 -19.85 -9.06
C THR A 41 -6.39 -20.51 -9.37
N GLY A 42 -5.42 -20.44 -8.47
CA GLY A 42 -4.04 -20.90 -8.67
C GLY A 42 -3.26 -20.05 -9.69
N LYS A 43 -3.84 -18.98 -10.21
CA LYS A 43 -3.19 -18.11 -11.17
C LYS A 43 -2.13 -17.26 -10.49
N ASN A 44 -1.04 -17.04 -11.20
CA ASN A 44 0.00 -16.12 -10.77
C ASN A 44 0.38 -15.16 -11.88
N VAL A 45 0.95 -14.03 -11.49
CA VAL A 45 1.56 -13.06 -12.39
C VAL A 45 2.72 -12.41 -11.67
N HIS A 46 3.76 -12.10 -12.43
CA HIS A 46 4.93 -11.39 -11.94
C HIS A 46 5.02 -10.05 -12.67
N TYR A 47 5.38 -9.01 -11.92
CA TYR A 47 5.63 -7.68 -12.45
C TYR A 47 7.03 -7.25 -12.08
N GLU A 48 7.80 -6.81 -13.06
CA GLU A 48 8.99 -6.02 -12.79
C GLU A 48 8.56 -4.64 -12.30
N LEU A 49 9.08 -4.27 -11.13
CA LEU A 49 8.86 -2.97 -10.50
C LEU A 49 10.08 -2.08 -10.79
N ILE A 50 9.84 -1.02 -11.55
CA ILE A 50 10.81 0.03 -11.80
C ILE A 50 10.39 1.28 -11.04
N THR A 51 11.27 1.75 -10.17
CA THR A 51 11.08 3.00 -9.43
C THR A 51 12.02 4.06 -9.97
N SER A 52 11.49 5.22 -10.34
CA SER A 52 12.31 6.32 -10.83
C SER A 52 11.96 7.62 -10.13
N PRO A 53 12.96 8.36 -9.61
CA PRO A 53 12.72 9.70 -9.10
C PRO A 53 12.30 10.61 -10.25
N LEU A 54 11.22 11.36 -10.05
CA LEU A 54 10.72 12.37 -10.99
C LEU A 54 10.51 13.68 -10.21
N ASN A 55 11.56 14.50 -10.14
CA ASN A 55 11.62 15.71 -9.32
C ASN A 55 11.37 15.41 -7.83
N LYS A 56 10.36 16.03 -7.21
CA LYS A 56 9.92 15.78 -5.81
C LYS A 56 9.00 14.55 -5.68
N ASN A 57 8.65 13.91 -6.78
CA ASN A 57 7.76 12.76 -6.82
C ASN A 57 8.53 11.51 -7.21
N MET A 58 7.92 10.35 -6.97
CA MET A 58 8.43 9.06 -7.40
C MET A 58 7.47 8.49 -8.44
N THR A 59 8.00 7.88 -9.48
CA THR A 59 7.20 7.13 -10.45
C THR A 59 7.45 5.66 -10.23
N VAL A 60 6.37 4.89 -10.14
CA VAL A 60 6.36 3.43 -10.05
C VAL A 60 5.82 2.89 -11.37
N THR A 61 6.62 2.09 -12.06
CA THR A 61 6.21 1.39 -13.28
C THR A 61 6.20 -0.11 -13.04
N LEU A 62 5.10 -0.76 -13.41
CA LEU A 62 4.90 -2.20 -13.36
C LEU A 62 4.86 -2.74 -14.77
N ILE A 63 5.74 -3.70 -15.06
CA ILE A 63 5.82 -4.36 -16.37
C ILE A 63 5.51 -5.86 -16.17
N PRO A 64 4.44 -6.40 -16.77
CA PRO A 64 4.13 -7.82 -16.65
C PRO A 64 5.22 -8.68 -17.28
N LEU A 65 5.68 -9.67 -16.52
CA LEU A 65 6.66 -10.67 -16.94
C LEU A 65 5.94 -11.91 -17.49
N GLY A 66 6.54 -12.52 -18.52
CA GLY A 66 6.02 -13.75 -19.12
C GLY A 66 4.75 -13.60 -19.98
N GLN A 67 4.29 -12.37 -20.25
CA GLN A 67 3.16 -12.11 -21.14
C GLN A 67 3.62 -11.58 -22.51
N ASN A 68 2.94 -12.01 -23.59
CA ASN A 68 3.27 -11.61 -24.97
C ASN A 68 2.97 -10.14 -25.26
N ASN A 69 2.07 -9.50 -24.51
CA ASN A 69 1.72 -8.09 -24.68
C ASN A 69 2.18 -7.30 -23.45
N LYS A 70 3.43 -6.84 -23.47
CA LYS A 70 4.11 -6.18 -22.33
C LYS A 70 3.67 -4.73 -22.18
N MET A 71 2.41 -4.50 -21.85
CA MET A 71 1.95 -3.14 -21.57
C MET A 71 2.23 -2.78 -20.12
N SER A 72 2.98 -1.69 -19.92
CA SER A 72 3.30 -1.21 -18.58
C SER A 72 2.17 -0.38 -17.97
N SER A 73 2.05 -0.46 -16.64
CA SER A 73 1.26 0.49 -15.84
C SER A 73 2.20 1.39 -15.04
N THR A 74 1.93 2.68 -15.04
CA THR A 74 2.74 3.70 -14.39
C THR A 74 1.89 4.55 -13.44
N PHE A 75 2.32 4.63 -12.19
CA PHE A 75 1.70 5.40 -11.13
C PHE A 75 2.72 6.42 -10.62
N LYS A 76 2.23 7.62 -10.33
CA LYS A 76 3.01 8.68 -9.70
C LYS A 76 2.65 8.74 -8.22
N ILE A 77 3.67 8.88 -7.39
CA ILE A 77 3.57 8.97 -5.95
C ILE A 77 4.14 10.33 -5.54
N ALA A 78 3.27 11.21 -5.07
CA ALA A 78 3.66 12.47 -4.46
C ALA A 78 3.86 12.26 -2.95
N SER A 79 4.99 12.70 -2.42
CA SER A 79 5.26 12.63 -0.98
C SER A 79 4.98 13.98 -0.31
N CYS A 80 4.18 13.95 0.75
CA CYS A 80 3.91 15.09 1.62
C CYS A 80 4.39 14.75 3.03
N ILE A 81 5.68 15.01 3.30
CA ILE A 81 6.28 14.80 4.62
C ILE A 81 6.04 16.06 5.45
N ASN A 82 5.15 15.97 6.44
CA ASN A 82 4.72 17.10 7.26
C ASN A 82 5.43 17.15 8.62
N HIS A 83 6.09 16.06 9.04
CA HIS A 83 6.84 16.00 10.29
C HIS A 83 8.18 15.28 10.09
N SER A 84 9.24 15.85 10.67
CA SER A 84 10.59 15.26 10.66
C SER A 84 11.24 15.50 12.01
N ALA A 85 11.56 14.43 12.74
CA ALA A 85 12.24 14.46 14.02
C ALA A 85 13.43 13.49 14.00
N GLY A 86 14.65 14.04 13.88
CA GLY A 86 15.86 13.25 13.68
C GLY A 86 15.78 12.42 12.38
N LEU A 87 15.92 11.10 12.49
CA LEU A 87 15.77 10.15 11.37
C LEU A 87 14.32 9.76 11.10
N SER A 88 13.39 10.12 11.99
CA SER A 88 11.97 9.79 11.84
C SER A 88 11.30 10.80 10.92
N LYS A 89 10.62 10.29 9.90
CA LYS A 89 9.74 11.07 9.01
C LYS A 89 8.32 10.58 9.17
N GLN A 90 7.37 11.50 9.10
CA GLN A 90 5.96 11.18 9.00
C GLN A 90 5.30 12.03 7.92
N GLY A 91 4.28 11.48 7.30
CA GLY A 91 3.55 12.15 6.25
C GLY A 91 2.70 11.21 5.45
N GLU A 92 2.39 11.65 4.25
CA GLU A 92 1.43 11.01 3.38
C GLU A 92 2.02 10.82 1.98
N PHE A 93 1.70 9.70 1.37
CA PHE A 93 1.94 9.44 -0.04
C PHE A 93 0.63 9.44 -0.78
N HIS A 94 0.51 10.33 -1.76
CA HIS A 94 -0.63 10.42 -2.64
C HIS A 94 -0.30 9.74 -3.97
N PHE A 95 -1.14 8.79 -4.36
CA PHE A 95 -1.01 8.05 -5.61
C PHE A 95 -1.88 8.68 -6.68
N SER A 96 -1.33 8.80 -7.89
CA SER A 96 -2.09 9.20 -9.08
C SER A 96 -1.71 8.32 -10.27
N THR A 97 -2.67 8.00 -11.12
CA THR A 97 -2.43 7.20 -12.33
C THR A 97 -1.82 8.06 -13.45
N THR A 98 -0.74 7.59 -14.07
CA THR A 98 -0.21 8.20 -15.31
C THR A 98 -0.59 7.35 -16.52
N LYS A 99 -0.46 6.03 -16.40
CA LYS A 99 -0.82 5.05 -17.42
C LYS A 99 -1.25 3.77 -16.74
N THR A 100 -2.28 3.12 -17.23
CA THR A 100 -2.72 1.84 -16.70
C THR A 100 -2.99 0.89 -17.84
N ASP A 101 -2.41 -0.31 -17.79
CA ASP A 101 -2.70 -1.39 -18.71
C ASP A 101 -4.13 -1.89 -18.47
N GLN A 102 -4.99 -1.69 -19.48
CA GLN A 102 -6.39 -2.08 -19.43
C GLN A 102 -6.60 -3.57 -19.73
N ASN A 103 -5.58 -4.26 -20.27
CA ASN A 103 -5.66 -5.69 -20.57
C ASN A 103 -5.35 -6.55 -19.33
N ASP A 104 -4.56 -6.01 -18.39
CA ASP A 104 -4.38 -6.63 -17.08
C ASP A 104 -5.44 -6.11 -16.11
N SER A 105 -6.50 -6.89 -15.90
CA SER A 105 -7.63 -6.52 -15.03
C SER A 105 -7.21 -6.13 -13.61
N ARG A 106 -6.10 -6.67 -13.11
CA ARG A 106 -5.57 -6.33 -11.77
C ARG A 106 -5.03 -4.91 -11.74
N LEU A 107 -4.19 -4.57 -12.72
CA LEU A 107 -3.61 -3.23 -12.84
C LEU A 107 -4.68 -2.22 -13.23
N ALA A 108 -5.62 -2.60 -14.11
CA ALA A 108 -6.79 -1.79 -14.46
C ALA A 108 -7.62 -1.44 -13.21
N ASN A 109 -8.01 -2.44 -12.41
CA ASN A 109 -8.77 -2.22 -11.19
C ASN A 109 -8.00 -1.37 -10.17
N PHE A 110 -6.69 -1.58 -10.03
CA PHE A 110 -5.86 -0.75 -9.17
C PHE A 110 -5.79 0.69 -9.67
N GLY A 111 -5.67 0.91 -10.99
CA GLY A 111 -5.71 2.24 -11.58
C GLY A 111 -7.03 2.96 -11.33
N VAL A 112 -8.16 2.28 -11.56
CA VAL A 112 -9.50 2.80 -11.24
C VAL A 112 -9.57 3.20 -9.77
N PHE A 113 -9.12 2.32 -8.87
CA PHE A 113 -9.14 2.59 -7.44
C PHE A 113 -8.31 3.83 -7.06
N VAL A 114 -7.10 3.96 -7.61
CA VAL A 114 -6.24 5.13 -7.40
C VAL A 114 -6.94 6.41 -7.87
N SER A 115 -7.57 6.39 -9.06
CA SER A 115 -8.21 7.57 -9.64
C SER A 115 -9.54 7.95 -9.00
N GLU A 116 -10.36 6.97 -8.60
CA GLU A 116 -11.72 7.22 -8.09
C GLU A 116 -11.74 7.47 -6.60
N HIS A 117 -10.83 6.87 -5.84
CA HIS A 117 -10.84 6.93 -4.39
C HIS A 117 -9.73 7.81 -3.79
N ASN A 118 -8.95 8.50 -4.64
CA ASN A 118 -7.76 9.27 -4.23
C ASN A 118 -6.90 8.43 -3.28
N LEU A 119 -6.19 7.43 -3.79
CA LEU A 119 -5.44 6.55 -2.90
C LEU A 119 -4.35 7.33 -2.16
N HIS A 120 -4.43 7.30 -0.84
CA HIS A 120 -3.47 7.87 0.09
C HIS A 120 -2.91 6.79 1.00
N THR A 121 -1.60 6.80 1.25
CA THR A 121 -0.97 5.95 2.27
C THR A 121 -0.23 6.80 3.28
N TRP A 122 -0.42 6.50 4.56
CA TRP A 122 0.24 7.20 5.65
C TRP A 122 1.55 6.53 5.99
N TRP A 123 2.62 7.31 6.02
CA TRP A 123 3.89 6.90 6.61
C TRP A 123 3.94 7.44 8.02
N ILE A 124 3.77 6.54 8.98
CA ILE A 124 3.77 6.86 10.40
C ILE A 124 4.84 6.01 11.09
N HIS A 125 5.73 6.68 11.82
CA HIS A 125 6.68 6.01 12.68
C HIS A 125 6.00 5.67 14.00
N LEU A 126 6.00 4.39 14.34
CA LEU A 126 5.51 3.91 15.62
C LEU A 126 6.67 3.84 16.61
N ASN A 127 6.52 4.51 17.76
CA ASN A 127 7.40 4.33 18.91
C ASN A 127 7.19 2.92 19.49
N PRO A 128 8.23 2.24 20.02
CA PRO A 128 8.10 0.97 20.75
C PRO A 128 6.98 0.90 21.80
N GLN A 129 6.54 2.04 22.33
CA GLN A 129 5.44 2.11 23.30
C GLN A 129 4.06 2.16 22.65
N GLN A 130 3.94 2.51 21.37
CA GLN A 130 2.65 2.68 20.69
C GLN A 130 2.09 1.34 20.18
N ASN A 131 0.79 1.13 20.38
CA ASN A 131 0.08 -0.02 19.83
C ASN A 131 -0.64 0.36 18.54
N LEU A 132 -0.58 -0.53 17.54
CA LEU A 132 -1.35 -0.45 16.31
C LEU A 132 -2.55 -1.40 16.41
N LEU A 133 -3.76 -0.85 16.32
CA LEU A 133 -4.99 -1.60 16.42
C LEU A 133 -5.77 -1.49 15.11
N PHE A 134 -6.11 -2.64 14.54
CA PHE A 134 -7.04 -2.72 13.42
C PHE A 134 -8.41 -3.10 13.97
N THR A 135 -9.40 -2.24 13.73
CA THR A 135 -10.77 -2.49 14.21
C THR A 135 -11.71 -2.54 13.01
N GLN A 136 -12.42 -3.66 12.88
CA GLN A 136 -13.36 -3.85 11.76
C GLN A 136 -14.55 -2.90 11.85
N ASP A 137 -14.97 -2.52 13.06
CA ASP A 137 -16.17 -1.71 13.30
C ASP A 137 -16.05 -0.27 12.81
N VAL A 138 -14.86 0.36 12.91
CA VAL A 138 -14.59 1.68 12.32
C VAL A 138 -13.84 1.59 11.00
N GLY A 139 -13.58 0.37 10.50
CA GLY A 139 -12.85 0.14 9.24
C GLY A 139 -11.48 0.83 9.20
N GLY A 140 -10.85 1.03 10.38
CA GLY A 140 -9.76 1.99 10.56
C GLY A 140 -8.60 1.44 11.38
N LEU A 141 -7.42 2.02 11.12
CA LEU A 141 -6.20 1.83 11.91
C LEU A 141 -6.13 2.89 13.01
N LEU A 142 -5.99 2.44 14.25
CA LEU A 142 -5.81 3.27 15.43
C LEU A 142 -4.40 3.10 15.97
N VAL A 143 -3.70 4.22 16.21
CA VAL A 143 -2.42 4.24 16.93
C VAL A 143 -2.69 4.77 18.33
N THR A 144 -2.43 3.95 19.34
CA THR A 144 -2.68 4.32 20.74
C THR A 144 -1.41 4.32 21.55
N ASP A 145 -1.26 5.33 22.41
CA ASP A 145 -0.24 5.34 23.45
C ASP A 145 -0.82 4.71 24.73
N PRO A 146 -0.27 3.59 25.24
CA PRO A 146 -0.71 2.93 26.46
C PRO A 146 -0.75 3.83 27.70
N ALA A 147 0.06 4.90 27.73
CA ALA A 147 0.04 5.87 28.83
C ALA A 147 -1.21 6.77 28.82
N THR A 148 -1.84 6.94 27.65
CA THR A 148 -3.06 7.74 27.46
C THR A 148 -4.32 6.90 27.27
N PHE A 149 -4.18 5.64 26.84
CA PHE A 149 -5.26 4.70 26.63
C PHE A 149 -5.06 3.41 27.43
N THR A 150 -5.84 3.24 28.49
CA THR A 150 -5.94 1.96 29.21
C THR A 150 -7.06 1.12 28.60
N PHE A 151 -6.71 0.06 27.88
CA PHE A 151 -7.67 -0.94 27.43
C PHE A 151 -8.10 -1.80 28.62
N SER A 152 -9.29 -1.52 29.16
CA SER A 152 -9.91 -2.37 30.18
C SER A 152 -10.91 -3.31 29.53
N THR A 153 -10.60 -4.60 29.49
CA THR A 153 -11.56 -5.65 29.10
C THR A 153 -12.55 -6.00 30.22
N LYS A 154 -12.51 -5.29 31.36
CA LYS A 154 -13.33 -5.59 32.55
C LYS A 154 -14.85 -5.45 32.33
N ALA A 155 -15.28 -4.85 31.22
CA ALA A 155 -16.71 -4.73 30.89
C ALA A 155 -17.27 -5.88 30.04
N CYS A 156 -16.46 -6.87 29.63
CA CYS A 156 -16.95 -8.05 28.89
C CYS A 156 -17.19 -9.27 29.80
N HIS A 157 -17.55 -9.05 31.08
CA HIS A 157 -18.24 -10.09 31.84
C HIS A 157 -19.73 -9.95 31.58
N ILE A 158 -20.23 -10.79 30.67
CA ILE A 158 -21.64 -11.15 30.67
C ILE A 158 -21.85 -11.98 31.95
N ASN A 159 -22.52 -11.39 32.92
CA ASN A 159 -23.36 -12.08 33.90
C ASN A 159 -24.60 -11.23 34.14
#